data_AF-A0A3C1KJV7-F1
#
_entry.id   AF-A0A3C1KJV7-F1
#
_cell.length_a   1.000
_cell.length_b   1.000
_cell.length_c   1.000
_cell.angle_alpha   90.00
_cell.angle_beta   90.00
_cell.angle_gamma   90.00
#
_symmetry.space_group_name_H-M   'P 1'
#
loop_
_entity.id
_entity.type
_entity.pdbx_description
1 polymer ?
#
loop_
_entity_poly.entity_id
_entity_poly.type
_entity_poly.pdbx_seq_one_letter_code
_entity_poly.pdbx_strand_id
1 'polypeptide(L)' 'MTTFYWHDYETFGADPAWDRPVQFAGLRTDADLNVIGDPLVLYARPADDFLPHP' A
#
# COMPACT_ATOMS: atom_id res chain seq x y z
N MET A 1 21.00 -12.83 1.79
CA MET A 1 21.00 -11.58 0.99
C MET A 1 19.98 -10.64 1.60
N THR A 2 20.37 -9.42 1.96
CA THR A 2 19.46 -8.41 2.51
C THR A 2 18.67 -7.77 1.37
N THR A 3 17.38 -7.52 1.59
CA THR A 3 16.49 -6.85 0.63
C THR A 3 15.65 -5.82 1.35
N PHE A 4 15.18 -4.81 0.63
CA PHE A 4 14.24 -3.81 1.12
C PHE A 4 12.90 -3.99 0.44
N TYR A 5 11.81 -3.75 1.16
CA TYR A 5 10.48 -3.71 0.57
C TYR A 5 9.89 -2.32 0.80
N TRP A 6 9.87 -1.55 -0.28
CA TRP A 6 9.29 -0.22 -0.33
C TRP A 6 7.78 -0.38 -0.46
N HIS A 7 7.02 0.42 0.27
CA HIS A 7 5.57 0.39 0.16
C HIS A 7 4.95 1.75 0.40
N ASP A 8 3.74 1.92 -0.11
CA ASP A 8 2.91 3.10 0.11
C ASP A 8 1.42 2.70 0.17
N TYR A 9 0.65 3.49 0.92
CA TYR A 9 -0.79 3.32 1.06
C TYR A 9 -1.49 4.59 0.61
N GLU A 10 -2.52 4.41 -0.21
CA GLU A 10 -3.54 5.42 -0.45
C GLU A 10 -4.78 5.02 0.33
N THR A 11 -5.30 5.95 1.13
CA THR A 11 -6.40 5.71 2.08
C THR A 11 -7.57 6.64 1.81
N PHE A 12 -8.74 6.27 2.31
CA PHE A 12 -9.94 7.09 2.21
C PHE A 12 -9.99 8.23 3.25
N GLY A 13 -8.88 8.50 3.95
CA GLY A 13 -8.75 9.54 4.95
C GLY A 13 -7.44 9.42 5.75
N ALA A 14 -7.21 10.35 6.67
CA ALA A 14 -5.93 10.51 7.36
C ALA A 14 -5.81 9.76 8.69
N ASP A 15 -6.91 9.25 9.26
CA ASP A 15 -6.89 8.52 10.53
C ASP A 15 -6.70 7.01 10.27
N PRO A 16 -5.50 6.45 10.54
CA PRO A 16 -5.19 5.06 10.20
C PRO A 16 -5.99 4.03 11.02
N ALA A 17 -6.61 4.43 12.13
CA ALA A 17 -7.43 3.53 12.94
C ALA A 17 -8.87 3.42 12.41
N TRP A 18 -9.37 4.46 11.74
CA TRP A 18 -10.77 4.57 11.33
C TRP A 18 -10.97 4.56 9.81
N ASP A 19 -10.04 5.15 9.07
CA ASP A 19 -10.11 5.21 7.61
C ASP A 19 -9.63 3.91 6.98
N ARG A 20 -10.29 3.55 5.88
CA ARG A 20 -10.01 2.30 5.17
C ARG A 20 -8.98 2.52 4.07
N PRO A 21 -8.10 1.54 3.81
CA PRO A 21 -7.20 1.60 2.66
C PRO A 21 -8.00 1.56 1.36
N VAL A 22 -7.49 2.27 0.35
CA VAL A 22 -7.98 2.24 -1.04
C VAL A 22 -7.07 1.36 -1.88
N GLN A 23 -5.77 1.61 -1.78
CA GLN A 23 -4.74 0.94 -2.53
C GLN A 23 -3.53 0.66 -1.64
N PHE A 24 -2.85 -0.46 -1.94
CA PHE A 24 -1.50 -0.74 -1.51
C PHE A 24 -0.59 -0.90 -2.72
N ALA A 25 0.57 -0.24 -2.70
CA ALA A 25 1.63 -0.44 -3.68
C ALA A 25 2.91 -0.88 -2.98
N GLY A 26 3.64 -1.83 -3.56
CA GLY A 26 4.91 -2.29 -3.01
C GLY A 26 5.90 -2.82 -4.04
N LEU A 27 7.20 -2.60 -3.78
CA LEU A 27 8.30 -3.01 -4.66
C LEU A 27 9.51 -3.46 -3.84
N ARG A 28 10.11 -4.58 -4.24
CA ARG A 28 11.31 -5.12 -3.57
C ARG A 28 12.57 -4.66 -4.31
N THR A 29 13.62 -4.33 -3.54
CA THR A 29 14.96 -4.09 -4.09
C THR A 29 16.02 -4.88 -3.34
N ASP A 30 17.19 -5.06 -3.95
CA ASP A 30 18.41 -5.43 -3.24
C ASP A 30 18.99 -4.22 -2.46
N ALA A 31 20.18 -4.40 -1.89
CA ALA A 31 20.85 -3.36 -1.11
C ALA A 31 21.42 -2.21 -1.95
N ASP A 32 21.60 -2.41 -3.26
CA ASP A 32 22.06 -1.40 -4.22
C ASP A 32 20.88 -0.72 -4.93
N LEU A 33 19.66 -0.96 -4.45
CA LEU A 33 18.39 -0.42 -4.97
C LEU A 33 18.00 -0.93 -6.37
N ASN A 34 18.57 -2.06 -6.82
CA ASN A 34 18.09 -2.72 -8.03
C ASN A 34 16.76 -3.43 -7.74
N VAL A 35 15.81 -3.29 -8.67
CA VAL A 35 14.48 -3.89 -8.56
C VAL A 35 14.56 -5.42 -8.60
N ILE A 36 13.81 -6.07 -7.69
CA ILE A 36 13.64 -7.52 -7.64
C ILE A 36 12.18 -7.87 -7.90
N GLY A 37 11.92 -8.56 -9.01
CA GLY A 37 10.59 -9.03 -9.38
C GLY A 37 9.64 -7.92 -9.81
N ASP A 38 8.36 -8.25 -9.89
CA ASP A 38 7.31 -7.33 -10.31
C ASP A 38 6.73 -6.54 -9.11
N PRO A 39 6.25 -5.31 -9.34
CA PRO A 39 5.53 -4.55 -8.32
C PRO A 39 4.22 -5.24 -7.92
N LEU A 40 3.84 -5.09 -6.65
CA LEU A 40 2.53 -5.50 -6.15
C LEU A 40 1.63 -4.27 -6.04
N VAL A 41 0.52 -4.27 -6.78
CA VAL A 41 -0.52 -3.24 -6.69
C VAL A 41 -1.84 -3.93 -6.40
N LEU A 42 -2.46 -3.57 -5.28
CA LEU A 42 -3.72 -4.14 -4.80
C LEU A 42 -4.71 -3.03 -4.48
N TYR A 43 -5.99 -3.30 -4.76
CA TYR A 43 -7.10 -2.43 -4.38
C TYR A 43 -7.93 -3.10 -3.30
N ALA A 44 -8.35 -2.33 -2.30
CA ALA A 44 -9.22 -2.78 -1.23
C ALA A 44 -10.64 -2.27 -1.47
N ARG A 45 -11.60 -3.20 -1.57
CA ARG A 45 -13.02 -2.83 -1.60
C ARG A 45 -13.44 -2.40 -0.19
N PRO A 46 -13.98 -1.20 0.02
CA PRO A 46 -14.49 -0.81 1.33
C PRO A 46 -15.68 -1.71 1.71
N ALA A 47 -15.85 -1.95 3.01
CA ALA A 47 -17.04 -2.61 3.52
C ALA A 47 -18.25 -1.66 3.44
N ASP A 48 -19.46 -2.23 3.43
CA ASP A 48 -20.71 -1.49 3.24
C ASP A 48 -21.06 -0.57 4.43
N ASP A 49 -20.26 -0.59 5.50
CA ASP A 49 -20.41 0.21 6.73
C ASP A 49 -19.54 1.47 6.77
N PHE A 50 -18.85 1.81 5.68
CA PHE A 50 -17.89 2.92 5.62
C PHE A 50 -18.21 3.93 4.50
N LEU A 51 -18.04 5.21 4.81
CA LEU A 51 -18.07 6.31 3.84
C LEU A 51 -16.72 7.03 3.84
N PRO A 52 -16.11 7.27 2.66
CA PRO A 52 -14.81 7.92 2.59
C PRO A 52 -14.87 9.40 2.97
N HIS A 53 -13.74 9.94 3.43
CA HIS A 53 -13.62 11.39 3.57
C HIS A 53 -13.77 12.05 2.19
N PRO A 54 -14.47 13.21 2.11
CA PRO A 54 -14.64 13.95 0.86
C PRO A 54 -13.34 14.44 0.23
#